data_AF-A0A936VNK1-F1
#
_entry.id   AF-A0A936VNK1-F1
#
_cell.length_a   1.000
_cell.length_b   1.000
_cell.length_c   1.000
_cell.angle_alpha   90.00
_cell.angle_beta   90.00
_cell.angle_gamma   90.00
#
_symmetry.space_group_name_H-M   'P 1'
#
loop_
_entity.id
_entity.type
_entity.pdbx_description
1 polymer ?
#
loop_
_entity_poly.entity_id
_entity_poly.type
_entity_poly.pdbx_seq_one_letter_code
_entity_poly.pdbx_strand_id
1 'polypeptide(L)'
;MTQDQGPYEEGKRAGAHPLLVVFGILIGLWLFVALIVPSSKNKQAAGTEGPNVSVIEDPEAAPVMFKVQTTILEMNTVSLVVPPQATDSQIVALLKRLKDARLEGSLGTQLPATTPGHKLGDQAIADIYIFSDKQFAEPDTIRTLARGAHAPGTLYPNAVPFEVAMEQVRGYYRIDLNDTASPDKGSLGFADESGVHSKQYRRIF
;
A
#
# COMPACT_ATOMS: atom_id res chain seq x y z
N MET A 1 10.56 77.73 -43.12
CA MET A 1 9.76 78.07 -41.93
C MET A 1 8.34 77.64 -42.28
N THR A 2 7.63 76.71 -41.62
CA THR A 2 7.71 76.16 -40.26
C THR A 2 6.86 74.86 -40.25
N GLN A 3 7.30 73.88 -39.44
CA GLN A 3 6.55 72.80 -38.76
C GLN A 3 5.50 71.96 -39.50
N ASP A 4 5.73 70.65 -39.55
CA ASP A 4 4.74 69.75 -38.92
C ASP A 4 5.42 68.56 -38.21
N GLN A 5 4.84 68.19 -37.07
CA GLN A 5 5.40 67.33 -36.04
C GLN A 5 4.94 65.88 -36.21
N GLY A 6 5.86 64.94 -36.00
CA GLY A 6 5.49 63.58 -35.62
C GLY A 6 6.69 62.64 -35.70
N PRO A 7 7.30 62.22 -34.57
CA PRO A 7 8.27 61.15 -34.59
C PRO A 7 7.51 59.81 -34.61
N TYR A 8 7.15 59.33 -35.80
CA TYR A 8 6.89 57.91 -35.95
C TYR A 8 8.23 57.18 -35.99
N GLU A 9 8.70 56.73 -34.82
CA GLU A 9 9.82 55.79 -34.72
C GLU A 9 9.31 54.37 -34.98
N GLU A 10 9.29 54.00 -36.26
CA GLU A 10 9.05 52.62 -36.69
C GLU A 10 10.21 51.75 -36.18
N GLY A 11 9.94 50.89 -35.19
CA GLY A 11 10.93 49.93 -34.67
C GLY A 11 11.03 49.80 -33.16
N LYS A 12 10.44 50.71 -32.36
CA LYS A 12 10.20 50.42 -30.95
C LYS A 12 9.06 49.42 -30.86
N ARG A 13 9.38 48.15 -30.61
CA ARG A 13 8.39 47.12 -30.26
C ARG A 13 7.67 47.58 -29.00
N ALA A 14 6.58 48.33 -29.18
CA ALA A 14 5.65 48.72 -28.13
C ALA A 14 4.84 47.48 -27.75
N GLY A 15 5.48 46.60 -26.97
CA GLY A 15 4.93 45.34 -26.53
C GLY A 15 5.87 44.73 -25.51
N ALA A 16 5.30 44.15 -24.45
CA ALA A 16 6.09 43.45 -23.44
C ALA A 16 7.00 42.42 -24.12
N HIS A 17 8.26 42.34 -23.68
CA HIS A 17 9.25 41.45 -24.26
C HIS A 17 8.68 40.02 -24.35
N PRO A 18 8.78 39.31 -25.49
CA PRO A 18 8.07 38.04 -25.71
C PRO A 18 8.32 37.01 -24.59
N LEU A 19 9.55 36.97 -24.07
CA LEU A 19 9.92 36.14 -22.92
C LEU A 19 9.16 36.49 -21.63
N LEU A 20 8.91 37.77 -21.34
CA LEU A 20 8.14 38.19 -20.17
C LEU A 20 6.66 37.80 -20.29
N VAL A 21 6.10 37.86 -21.50
CA VAL A 21 4.72 37.42 -21.76
C VAL A 21 4.59 35.92 -21.52
N VAL A 22 5.52 35.12 -22.04
CA VAL A 22 5.54 33.66 -21.83
C VAL A 22 5.72 33.33 -20.35
N PHE A 23 6.61 34.03 -19.64
CA PHE A 23 6.83 33.81 -18.21
C PHE A 23 5.59 34.18 -17.38
N GLY A 24 4.91 35.28 -17.73
CA GLY A 24 3.65 35.68 -17.10
C GLY A 24 2.53 34.66 -17.30
N ILE A 25 2.41 34.08 -18.50
CA ILE A 25 1.44 33.02 -18.79
C ILE A 25 1.75 31.75 -17.99
N LEU A 26 3.02 31.34 -17.90
CA LEU A 26 3.43 30.16 -17.14
C LEU A 26 3.15 30.33 -15.64
N ILE A 27 3.51 31.48 -15.07
CA ILE A 27 3.25 31.77 -13.65
C ILE A 27 1.74 31.88 -13.38
N GLY A 28 1.00 32.56 -14.25
CA GLY A 28 -0.45 32.69 -14.13
C GLY A 28 -1.16 31.34 -14.18
N LEU A 29 -0.76 30.46 -15.10
CA LEU A 29 -1.29 29.10 -15.19
C LEU A 29 -0.91 28.27 -13.97
N TRP A 30 0.35 28.36 -13.51
CA TRP A 30 0.81 27.65 -12.32
C TRP A 30 0.03 28.09 -11.07
N LEU A 31 -0.18 29.39 -10.87
CA LEU A 31 -0.99 29.93 -9.76
C LEU A 31 -2.46 29.52 -9.86
N PHE A 32 -3.03 29.51 -11.06
CA PHE A 32 -4.40 29.08 -11.28
C PHE A 32 -4.61 27.61 -10.90
N VAL A 33 -3.68 26.73 -11.29
CA VAL A 33 -3.67 25.32 -10.87
C VAL A 33 -3.48 25.22 -9.35
N ALA A 34 -2.54 25.97 -8.77
CA ALA A 34 -2.28 25.94 -7.33
C ALA A 34 -3.45 26.46 -6.47
N LEU A 35 -4.26 27.38 -6.98
CA LEU A 35 -5.41 27.96 -6.27
C LEU A 35 -6.69 27.13 -6.44
N ILE A 36 -6.89 26.49 -7.59
CA ILE A 36 -8.09 25.67 -7.85
C ILE A 36 -7.92 24.24 -7.37
N VAL A 37 -6.70 23.70 -7.37
CA VAL A 37 -6.43 22.38 -6.80
C VAL A 37 -6.26 22.57 -5.29
N PRO A 38 -7.25 22.19 -4.46
CA PRO A 38 -7.04 22.17 -3.01
C PRO A 38 -5.85 21.27 -2.73
N SER A 39 -4.85 21.79 -1.99
CA SER A 39 -3.67 21.06 -1.54
C SER A 39 -4.10 19.71 -0.98
N SER A 40 -3.91 18.65 -1.76
CA SER A 40 -4.30 17.29 -1.41
C SER A 40 -3.24 16.68 -0.50
N LYS A 41 -3.05 17.26 0.69
CA LYS A 41 -2.85 16.40 1.86
C LYS A 41 -4.20 15.72 2.06
N ASN A 42 -4.28 14.44 1.69
CA ASN A 42 -5.47 13.57 1.74
C ASN A 42 -6.45 13.68 0.57
N LYS A 43 -6.02 13.29 -0.63
CA LYS A 43 -6.93 12.65 -1.58
C LYS A 43 -6.36 11.31 -2.02
N GLN A 44 -6.61 10.29 -1.20
CA GLN A 44 -6.68 8.91 -1.68
C GLN A 44 -7.71 8.87 -2.81
N ALA A 45 -7.30 8.28 -3.93
CA ALA A 45 -8.15 8.10 -5.09
C ALA A 45 -9.36 7.23 -4.71
N ALA A 46 -10.53 7.65 -5.16
CA ALA A 46 -11.78 6.94 -4.96
C ALA A 46 -11.74 5.60 -5.71
N GLY A 47 -11.43 4.54 -4.98
CA GLY A 47 -11.64 3.15 -5.36
C GLY A 47 -11.99 2.39 -4.09
N THR A 48 -13.27 2.40 -3.70
CA THR A 48 -13.90 1.54 -2.68
C THR A 48 -12.99 1.15 -1.49
N GLU A 49 -12.34 2.14 -0.87
CA GLU A 49 -11.72 1.92 0.43
C GLU A 49 -12.87 1.81 1.44
N GLY A 50 -13.02 0.62 2.05
CA GLY A 50 -13.93 0.40 3.16
C GLY A 50 -13.69 1.43 4.27
N PRO A 51 -14.68 1.67 5.15
CA PRO A 51 -14.64 2.79 6.07
C PRO A 51 -13.35 2.74 6.91
N ASN A 52 -12.55 3.81 6.83
CA ASN A 52 -11.47 4.14 7.76
C ASN A 52 -12.09 4.39 9.14
N VAL A 53 -12.55 3.33 9.80
CA VAL A 53 -12.98 3.38 11.18
C VAL A 53 -11.70 3.35 12.00
N SER A 54 -11.35 4.51 12.54
CA SER A 54 -10.34 4.68 13.59
C SER A 54 -10.58 3.60 14.65
N VAL A 55 -9.69 2.61 14.69
CA VAL A 55 -9.63 1.67 15.81
C VAL A 55 -9.39 2.51 17.05
N ILE A 56 -10.19 2.30 18.10
CA ILE A 56 -9.77 2.73 19.43
C ILE A 56 -8.53 1.89 19.71
N GLU A 57 -7.37 2.46 19.41
CA GLU A 57 -6.09 1.83 19.68
C GLU A 57 -6.05 1.56 21.18
N ASP A 58 -5.88 0.29 21.54
CA ASP A 58 -5.61 -0.08 22.91
C ASP A 58 -4.08 -0.16 23.05
N PRO A 59 -3.41 0.90 23.53
CA PRO A 59 -1.96 0.91 23.72
C PRO A 59 -1.48 -0.13 24.75
N GLU A 60 -2.39 -0.80 25.48
CA GLU A 60 -2.10 -1.89 26.41
C GLU A 60 -2.38 -3.30 25.84
N ALA A 61 -2.75 -3.42 24.57
CA ALA A 61 -3.01 -4.74 23.97
C ALA A 61 -1.79 -5.67 24.12
N ALA A 62 -1.93 -6.70 24.95
CA ALA A 62 -0.83 -7.62 25.26
C ALA A 62 -0.26 -8.26 23.98
N PRO A 63 1.08 -8.41 23.86
CA PRO A 63 1.71 -8.97 22.67
C PRO A 63 1.14 -10.34 22.30
N VAL A 64 0.70 -10.49 21.06
CA VAL A 64 0.28 -11.79 20.54
C VAL A 64 1.49 -12.61 20.12
N MET A 65 1.56 -13.81 20.68
CA MET A 65 2.46 -14.86 20.23
C MET A 65 1.94 -15.42 18.92
N PHE A 66 2.84 -15.65 17.97
CA PHE A 66 2.53 -16.27 16.69
C PHE A 66 3.51 -17.40 16.40
N LYS A 67 3.13 -18.29 15.49
CA LYS A 67 4.01 -19.30 14.91
C LYS A 67 4.02 -19.15 13.40
N VAL A 68 5.18 -19.25 12.78
CA VAL A 68 5.28 -19.39 11.32
C VAL A 68 4.77 -20.79 10.96
N GLN A 69 3.72 -20.86 10.14
CA GLN A 69 3.10 -22.12 9.73
C GLN A 69 3.62 -22.57 8.37
N THR A 70 3.76 -21.66 7.41
CA THR A 70 4.26 -21.99 6.07
C THR A 70 5.08 -20.83 5.50
N THR A 71 6.02 -21.19 4.63
CA THR A 71 6.78 -20.25 3.80
C THR A 71 6.84 -20.81 2.38
N ILE A 72 6.46 -20.01 1.40
CA ILE A 72 6.47 -20.36 -0.02
C ILE A 72 7.35 -19.34 -0.73
N LEU A 73 8.63 -19.70 -0.93
CA LEU A 73 9.62 -18.79 -1.50
C LEU A 73 9.28 -18.39 -2.93
N GLU A 74 8.71 -19.30 -3.72
CA GLU A 74 8.32 -19.02 -5.12
C GLU A 74 7.23 -17.95 -5.23
N MET A 75 6.54 -17.66 -4.11
CA MET A 75 5.48 -16.66 -4.01
C MET A 75 5.84 -15.55 -3.01
N ASN A 76 7.08 -15.50 -2.52
CA ASN A 76 7.50 -14.54 -1.48
C ASN A 76 6.56 -14.50 -0.26
N THR A 77 5.94 -15.63 0.10
CA THR A 77 4.80 -15.63 1.03
C THR A 77 5.14 -16.34 2.34
N VAL A 78 4.63 -15.81 3.46
CA VAL A 78 4.67 -16.43 4.79
C VAL A 78 3.27 -16.45 5.39
N SER A 79 2.90 -17.55 6.05
CA SER A 79 1.68 -17.63 6.85
C SER A 79 2.01 -17.78 8.33
N LEU A 80 1.28 -17.03 9.16
CA LEU A 80 1.40 -17.02 10.62
C LEU A 80 0.11 -17.54 11.23
N VAL A 81 0.24 -18.29 12.31
CA VAL A 81 -0.88 -18.72 13.15
C VAL A 81 -0.79 -18.03 14.50
N VAL A 82 -1.89 -17.38 14.88
CA VAL A 82 -2.09 -16.77 16.20
C VAL A 82 -3.17 -17.52 16.97
N PRO A 83 -3.22 -17.41 18.30
CA PRO A 83 -4.29 -18.01 19.08
C PRO A 83 -5.68 -17.52 18.64
N PRO A 84 -6.72 -18.36 18.64
CA PRO A 84 -8.07 -17.98 18.18
C PRO A 84 -8.70 -16.87 19.01
N GLN A 85 -8.31 -16.74 20.28
CA GLN A 85 -8.73 -15.66 21.17
C GLN A 85 -8.05 -14.31 20.91
N ALA A 86 -7.10 -14.23 19.98
CA ALA A 86 -6.43 -12.98 19.64
C ALA A 86 -7.46 -11.97 19.12
N THR A 87 -7.52 -10.80 19.75
CA THR A 87 -8.43 -9.72 19.38
C THR A 87 -7.89 -8.94 18.19
N ASP A 88 -8.75 -8.22 17.47
CA ASP A 88 -8.34 -7.43 16.32
C ASP A 88 -7.31 -6.35 16.70
N SER A 89 -7.45 -5.71 17.87
CA SER A 89 -6.45 -4.78 18.40
C SER A 89 -5.07 -5.43 18.55
N GLN A 90 -5.03 -6.70 18.99
CA GLN A 90 -3.77 -7.42 19.09
C GLN A 90 -3.21 -7.83 17.71
N ILE A 91 -4.06 -8.12 16.72
CA ILE A 91 -3.61 -8.34 15.34
C ILE A 91 -3.01 -7.05 14.76
N VAL A 92 -3.65 -5.90 14.99
CA VAL A 92 -3.11 -4.59 14.60
C VAL A 92 -1.75 -4.33 15.26
N ALA A 93 -1.63 -4.60 16.56
CA ALA A 93 -0.37 -4.47 17.28
C ALA A 93 0.72 -5.40 16.72
N LEU A 94 0.36 -6.63 16.33
CA LEU A 94 1.27 -7.56 15.65
C LEU A 94 1.72 -7.02 14.29
N LEU A 95 0.82 -6.51 13.46
CA LEU A 95 1.15 -5.93 12.15
C LEU A 95 2.12 -4.75 12.29
N LYS A 96 1.85 -3.84 13.24
CA LYS A 96 2.73 -2.71 13.55
C LYS A 96 4.11 -3.19 14.03
N ARG A 97 4.16 -4.17 14.94
CA ARG A 97 5.43 -4.76 15.41
C ARG A 97 6.25 -5.36 14.26
N LEU A 98 5.62 -6.05 13.31
CA LEU A 98 6.32 -6.60 12.13
C LEU A 98 6.84 -5.47 11.22
N LYS A 99 6.08 -4.39 11.06
CA LYS A 99 6.52 -3.20 10.34
C LYS A 99 7.70 -2.51 11.01
N ASP A 100 7.63 -2.31 12.32
CA ASP A 100 8.71 -1.71 13.10
C ASP A 100 9.97 -2.57 13.02
N ALA A 101 9.85 -3.89 13.16
CA ALA A 101 10.96 -4.82 12.95
C ALA A 101 11.55 -4.73 11.54
N ARG A 102 10.74 -4.48 10.50
CA ARG A 102 11.25 -4.26 9.13
C ARG A 102 12.02 -2.95 9.03
N LEU A 103 11.49 -1.87 9.60
CA LEU A 103 12.11 -0.55 9.63
C LEU A 103 13.45 -0.56 10.37
N GLU A 104 13.54 -1.36 11.43
CA GLU A 104 14.74 -1.57 12.25
C GLU A 104 15.72 -2.58 11.64
N GLY A 105 15.34 -3.27 10.56
CA GLY A 105 16.15 -4.34 9.95
C GLY A 105 16.24 -5.62 10.79
N SER A 106 15.37 -5.79 11.79
CA SER A 106 15.31 -6.95 12.68
C SER A 106 14.26 -7.99 12.28
N LEU A 107 13.48 -7.76 11.22
CA LEU A 107 12.40 -8.66 10.78
C LEU A 107 12.88 -10.10 10.53
N GLY A 108 14.10 -10.27 10.00
CA GLY A 108 14.69 -11.60 9.76
C GLY A 108 14.98 -12.42 11.02
N THR A 109 14.90 -11.82 12.22
CA THR A 109 14.95 -12.55 13.49
C THR A 109 13.61 -13.19 13.86
N GLN A 110 12.52 -12.71 13.27
CA GLN A 110 11.14 -13.12 13.57
C GLN A 110 10.53 -13.95 12.44
N LEU A 111 10.85 -13.63 11.18
CA LEU A 111 10.32 -14.27 9.99
C LEU A 111 11.44 -14.83 9.10
N PRO A 112 11.21 -15.97 8.43
CA PRO A 112 12.15 -16.47 7.44
C PRO A 112 12.31 -15.49 6.28
N ALA A 113 13.43 -15.62 5.55
CA ALA A 113 13.63 -14.89 4.30
C ALA A 113 12.54 -15.27 3.28
N THR A 114 12.01 -14.28 2.57
CA THR A 114 11.10 -14.47 1.44
C THR A 114 11.79 -14.21 0.11
N THR A 115 12.80 -13.35 0.09
CA THR A 115 13.65 -13.02 -1.06
C THR A 115 15.13 -13.12 -0.70
N PRO A 116 15.63 -14.33 -0.36
CA PRO A 116 17.01 -14.50 0.09
C PRO A 116 18.03 -14.00 -0.96
N GLY A 117 18.99 -13.19 -0.51
CA GLY A 117 20.03 -12.62 -1.37
C GLY A 117 19.58 -11.43 -2.23
N HIS A 118 18.36 -10.91 -2.03
CA HIS A 118 17.89 -9.73 -2.71
C HIS A 118 18.65 -8.48 -2.25
N LYS A 119 18.92 -7.54 -3.17
CA LYS A 119 19.77 -6.35 -2.92
C LYS A 119 19.21 -5.41 -1.85
N LEU A 120 17.89 -5.43 -1.65
CA LEU A 120 17.18 -4.60 -0.68
C LEU A 120 16.95 -5.34 0.66
N GLY A 121 17.46 -6.56 0.82
CA GLY A 121 17.31 -7.39 2.02
C GLY A 121 16.52 -8.67 1.78
N ASP A 122 16.63 -9.61 2.70
CA ASP A 122 16.08 -10.96 2.57
C ASP A 122 14.54 -11.04 2.66
N GLN A 123 13.88 -9.93 3.00
CA GLN A 123 12.42 -9.75 3.00
C GLN A 123 12.02 -8.54 2.14
N ALA A 124 12.74 -8.28 1.05
CA ALA A 124 12.47 -7.14 0.17
C ALA A 124 11.10 -7.20 -0.50
N ILE A 125 10.59 -8.40 -0.74
CA ILE A 125 9.21 -8.63 -1.16
C ILE A 125 8.65 -9.69 -0.22
N ALA A 126 7.53 -9.43 0.43
CA ALA A 126 6.90 -10.39 1.32
C ALA A 126 5.39 -10.18 1.39
N ASP A 127 4.62 -11.26 1.22
CA ASP A 127 3.21 -11.29 1.58
C ASP A 127 3.05 -12.13 2.85
N ILE A 128 2.60 -11.49 3.94
CA ILE A 128 2.49 -12.11 5.26
C ILE A 128 1.02 -12.21 5.62
N TYR A 129 0.52 -13.44 5.73
CA TYR A 129 -0.87 -13.74 6.06
C TYR A 129 -0.98 -14.20 7.52
N ILE A 130 -1.98 -13.70 8.26
CA ILE A 130 -2.19 -14.05 9.66
C ILE A 130 -3.54 -14.76 9.79
N PHE A 131 -3.54 -15.95 10.36
CA PHE A 131 -4.74 -16.77 10.60
C PHE A 131 -4.86 -17.17 12.07
N SER A 132 -6.09 -17.39 12.51
CA SER A 132 -6.34 -18.05 13.81
C SER A 132 -6.40 -19.57 13.69
N ASP A 133 -6.91 -20.08 12.57
CA ASP A 133 -7.04 -21.50 12.33
C ASP A 133 -5.95 -21.97 11.37
N LYS A 134 -5.22 -22.99 11.82
CA LYS A 134 -4.06 -23.56 11.14
C LYS A 134 -4.42 -24.08 9.75
N GLN A 135 -5.63 -24.62 9.54
CA GLN A 135 -6.00 -25.21 8.24
C GLN A 135 -5.96 -24.19 7.08
N PHE A 136 -6.20 -22.91 7.36
CA PHE A 136 -6.15 -21.85 6.35
C PHE A 136 -4.74 -21.29 6.15
N ALA A 137 -3.81 -21.60 7.06
CA ALA A 137 -2.41 -21.22 6.96
C ALA A 137 -1.52 -22.26 6.24
N GLU A 138 -2.09 -23.37 5.76
CA GLU A 138 -1.39 -24.43 5.04
C GLU A 138 -1.06 -24.06 3.58
N PRO A 139 -0.03 -24.69 2.96
CA PRO A 139 0.51 -24.25 1.67
C PRO A 139 -0.49 -24.12 0.52
N ASP A 140 -1.43 -25.05 0.39
CA ASP A 140 -2.39 -25.04 -0.71
C ASP A 140 -3.36 -23.86 -0.62
N THR A 141 -3.84 -23.55 0.59
CA THR A 141 -4.70 -22.38 0.85
C THR A 141 -3.95 -21.08 0.55
N ILE A 142 -2.69 -21.00 0.99
CA ILE A 142 -1.84 -19.83 0.74
C ILE A 142 -1.57 -19.64 -0.76
N ARG A 143 -1.35 -20.74 -1.51
CA ARG A 143 -1.20 -20.69 -2.97
C ARG A 143 -2.46 -20.19 -3.67
N THR A 144 -3.64 -20.51 -3.14
CA THR A 144 -4.90 -19.95 -3.64
C THR A 144 -4.95 -18.45 -3.41
N LEU A 145 -4.65 -17.98 -2.19
CA LEU A 145 -4.69 -16.55 -1.84
C LEU A 145 -3.66 -15.71 -2.63
N ALA A 146 -2.41 -16.17 -2.69
CA ALA A 146 -1.33 -15.45 -3.35
C ALA A 146 -1.54 -15.29 -4.87
N ARG A 147 -2.36 -16.14 -5.49
CA ARG A 147 -2.72 -16.02 -6.91
C ARG A 147 -3.89 -15.06 -7.17
N GLY A 148 -4.65 -14.70 -6.15
CA GLY A 148 -5.76 -13.76 -6.25
C GLY A 148 -7.06 -14.37 -6.78
N ALA A 149 -8.15 -13.60 -6.70
CA ALA A 149 -9.52 -14.04 -7.01
C ALA A 149 -9.73 -14.48 -8.47
N HIS A 150 -8.89 -14.02 -9.39
CA HIS A 150 -9.02 -14.27 -10.83
C HIS A 150 -8.22 -15.45 -11.33
N ALA A 151 -7.50 -16.14 -10.45
CA ALA A 151 -6.76 -17.34 -10.82
C ALA A 151 -7.74 -18.48 -11.17
N PRO A 152 -7.47 -19.27 -12.24
CA PRO A 152 -8.30 -20.42 -12.57
C PRO A 152 -8.38 -21.41 -11.39
N GLY A 153 -9.60 -21.65 -10.88
CA GLY A 153 -9.84 -22.54 -9.74
C GLY A 153 -9.48 -24.02 -9.99
N THR A 154 -9.22 -24.39 -11.25
CA THR A 154 -8.76 -25.73 -11.64
C THR A 154 -7.30 -26.02 -11.25
N LEU A 155 -6.55 -25.00 -10.83
CA LEU A 155 -5.13 -25.15 -10.50
C LEU A 155 -4.90 -25.87 -9.17
N TYR A 156 -5.87 -25.79 -8.24
CA TYR A 156 -5.82 -26.46 -6.94
C TYR A 156 -7.21 -27.01 -6.58
N PRO A 157 -7.66 -28.10 -7.22
CA PRO A 157 -9.03 -28.59 -7.09
C PRO A 157 -9.39 -29.08 -5.67
N ASN A 158 -8.38 -29.37 -4.85
CA ASN A 158 -8.56 -29.81 -3.47
C ASN A 158 -8.28 -28.71 -2.43
N ALA A 159 -7.88 -27.51 -2.87
CA ALA A 159 -7.59 -26.42 -1.96
C ALA A 159 -8.87 -25.70 -1.52
N VAL A 160 -8.79 -25.00 -0.40
CA VAL A 160 -9.86 -24.10 0.05
C VAL A 160 -10.09 -23.03 -1.05
N PRO A 161 -11.34 -22.81 -1.50
CA PRO A 161 -11.65 -21.76 -2.48
C PRO A 161 -11.22 -20.37 -2.00
N PHE A 162 -10.87 -19.50 -2.93
CA PHE A 162 -10.34 -18.16 -2.62
C PHE A 162 -11.28 -17.37 -1.70
N GLU A 163 -12.57 -17.35 -2.03
CA GLU A 163 -13.60 -16.60 -1.30
C GLU A 163 -13.79 -17.11 0.13
N VAL A 164 -13.49 -18.39 0.37
CA VAL A 164 -13.54 -18.99 1.71
C VAL A 164 -12.26 -18.67 2.46
N ALA A 165 -11.10 -18.81 1.81
CA ALA A 165 -9.80 -18.57 2.42
C ALA A 165 -9.61 -17.10 2.83
N MET A 166 -10.03 -16.15 1.98
CA MET A 166 -9.85 -14.71 2.22
C MET A 166 -10.60 -14.23 3.46
N GLU A 167 -11.76 -14.84 3.76
CA GLU A 167 -12.58 -14.51 4.94
C GLU A 167 -11.95 -14.99 6.25
N GLN A 168 -10.95 -15.87 6.18
CA GLN A 168 -10.25 -16.40 7.36
C GLN A 168 -8.96 -15.63 7.68
N VAL A 169 -8.53 -14.75 6.79
CA VAL A 169 -7.38 -13.88 7.02
C VAL A 169 -7.74 -12.88 8.11
N ARG A 170 -7.07 -12.96 9.26
CA ARG A 170 -7.22 -12.02 10.37
C ARG A 170 -6.46 -10.73 10.11
N GLY A 171 -5.28 -10.84 9.50
CA GLY A 171 -4.45 -9.70 9.14
C GLY A 171 -3.54 -10.04 7.96
N TYR A 172 -3.19 -9.00 7.22
CA TYR A 172 -2.35 -9.09 6.03
C TYR A 172 -1.31 -7.98 6.06
N TYR A 173 -0.06 -8.33 5.78
CA TYR A 173 1.04 -7.37 5.66
C TYR A 173 1.85 -7.67 4.41
N ARG A 174 1.83 -6.72 3.47
CA ARG A 174 2.65 -6.73 2.27
C ARG A 174 3.84 -5.80 2.42
N ILE A 175 5.00 -6.33 2.07
CA ILE A 175 6.25 -5.61 1.88
C ILE A 175 6.60 -5.67 0.40
N ASP A 176 6.86 -4.51 -0.20
CA ASP A 176 7.43 -4.40 -1.53
C ASP A 176 8.38 -3.21 -1.57
N LEU A 177 9.66 -3.47 -1.29
CA LEU A 177 10.68 -2.42 -1.26
C LEU A 177 11.00 -1.83 -2.65
N ASN A 178 10.44 -2.40 -3.73
CA ASN A 178 10.51 -1.78 -5.05
C ASN A 178 9.44 -0.69 -5.24
N ASP A 179 8.34 -0.75 -4.49
CA ASP A 179 7.34 0.33 -4.39
C ASP A 179 7.86 1.43 -3.46
N THR A 180 8.62 2.38 -4.01
CA THR A 180 9.21 3.47 -3.22
C THR A 180 8.18 4.44 -2.64
N ALA A 181 6.93 4.42 -3.12
CA ALA A 181 5.87 5.29 -2.63
C ALA A 181 5.11 4.68 -1.45
N SER A 182 4.91 3.37 -1.44
CA SER A 182 4.17 2.65 -0.40
C SER A 182 4.71 1.24 -0.19
N PRO A 183 5.94 1.12 0.36
CA PRO A 183 6.63 -0.17 0.47
C PRO A 183 6.00 -1.11 1.51
N ASP A 184 5.21 -0.57 2.44
CA ASP A 184 4.57 -1.30 3.53
C ASP A 184 3.06 -1.08 3.47
N LYS A 185 2.27 -2.15 3.32
CA LYS A 185 0.79 -2.10 3.31
C LYS A 185 0.23 -3.13 4.29
N GLY A 186 -0.55 -2.69 5.27
CA GLY A 186 -1.09 -3.54 6.33
C GLY A 186 -2.59 -3.39 6.48
N SER A 187 -3.30 -4.50 6.70
CA SER A 187 -4.74 -4.51 6.92
C SER A 187 -5.18 -5.57 7.93
N LEU A 188 -6.30 -5.30 8.62
CA LEU A 188 -7.17 -6.36 9.12
C LEU A 188 -7.94 -6.93 7.93
N GLY A 189 -8.18 -8.24 7.95
CA GLY A 189 -8.72 -8.91 6.77
C GLY A 189 -7.76 -8.91 5.58
N PHE A 190 -8.24 -9.44 4.46
CA PHE A 190 -7.53 -9.49 3.19
C PHE A 190 -8.17 -8.61 2.13
N ALA A 191 -7.34 -8.06 1.25
CA ALA A 191 -7.72 -7.47 -0.02
C ALA A 191 -6.69 -7.88 -1.07
N ASP A 192 -7.15 -8.29 -2.25
CA ASP A 192 -6.27 -8.51 -3.38
C ASP A 192 -6.15 -7.24 -4.26
N GLU A 193 -5.21 -7.26 -5.21
CA GLU A 193 -4.98 -6.14 -6.13
C GLU A 193 -6.16 -5.90 -7.09
N SER A 194 -7.09 -6.84 -7.20
CA SER A 194 -8.28 -6.71 -8.05
C SER A 194 -9.44 -5.97 -7.36
N GLY A 195 -9.30 -5.69 -6.06
CA GLY A 195 -10.32 -5.02 -5.26
C GLY A 195 -11.31 -5.99 -4.60
N VAL A 196 -11.03 -7.30 -4.58
CA VAL A 196 -11.81 -8.27 -3.82
C VAL A 196 -11.34 -8.26 -2.37
N HIS A 197 -12.26 -7.91 -1.47
CA HIS A 197 -11.96 -7.69 -0.05
C HIS A 197 -12.77 -8.66 0.82
N SER A 198 -12.14 -9.14 1.88
CA SER A 198 -12.85 -9.85 2.96
C SER A 198 -13.85 -8.91 3.65
N LYS A 199 -14.90 -9.47 4.25
CA LYS A 199 -15.92 -8.67 4.96
C LYS A 199 -15.34 -7.80 6.08
N GLN A 200 -14.26 -8.27 6.70
CA GLN A 200 -13.60 -7.60 7.82
C GLN A 200 -12.46 -6.67 7.37
N TYR A 201 -12.29 -6.47 6.05
CA TYR A 201 -11.20 -5.68 5.52
C TYR A 201 -11.19 -4.26 6.08
N ARG A 202 -10.03 -3.88 6.63
CA ARG A 202 -9.75 -2.51 7.04
C ARG A 202 -8.26 -2.23 6.93
N ARG A 203 -7.92 -1.19 6.17
CA ARG A 203 -6.53 -0.72 6.05
C ARG A 203 -6.02 -0.14 7.36
N ILE A 204 -4.76 -0.41 7.69
CA ILE A 204 -4.07 0.08 8.88
C ILE A 204 -2.93 1.04 8.49
N PHE A 205 -2.13 0.69 7.48
CA PHE A 205 -1.09 1.54 6.88
C PHE A 205 -0.93 1.24 5.40
#